data_AF-A0A379XM05-F1
#
_entry.id   AF-A0A379XM05-F1
#
_cell.length_a   1.000
_cell.length_b   1.000
_cell.length_c   1.000
_cell.angle_alpha   90.00
_cell.angle_beta   90.00
_cell.angle_gamma   90.00
#
_symmetry.space_group_name_H-M   'P 1'
#
loop_
_entity.id
_entity.type
_entity.pdbx_description
1 polymer ?
#
loop_
_entity_poly.entity_id
_entity_poly.type
_entity_poly.pdbx_seq_one_letter_code
_entity_poly.pdbx_strand_id
1 'polypeptide(L)'
;MTLIDSVARFIPGVLGHEASAIEDSFADGLLDCPHYTRPEVLEGMDVPPVLLSGNHAEIRRWRLKQSLGRTWLRRPELLENLALTEEQARLLAEFKTEHAQQQHKHDGMA
;
A
#
# COMPACT_ATOMS: atom_id res chain seq x y z
N MET A 1 -12.27 8.23 -22.39
CA MET A 1 -13.25 7.12 -22.30
C MET A 1 -13.04 6.43 -20.95
N THR A 2 -13.83 6.74 -19.92
CA THR A 2 -13.57 6.24 -18.55
C THR A 2 -14.26 4.90 -18.27
N LEU A 3 -15.56 4.81 -18.54
CA LEU A 3 -16.34 3.60 -18.21
C LEU A 3 -15.84 2.37 -18.99
N ILE A 4 -15.67 2.51 -20.31
CA ILE A 4 -15.25 1.39 -21.19
C ILE A 4 -13.89 0.83 -20.74
N ASP A 5 -12.93 1.71 -20.41
CA ASP A 5 -11.61 1.31 -19.93
C ASP A 5 -11.70 0.55 -18.60
N SER A 6 -12.44 1.08 -17.62
CA SER A 6 -12.57 0.44 -16.31
C SER A 6 -13.23 -0.94 -16.36
N VAL A 7 -14.28 -1.13 -17.17
CA VAL A 7 -14.98 -2.42 -17.27
C VAL A 7 -14.21 -3.44 -18.10
N ALA A 8 -13.49 -3.00 -19.15
CA ALA A 8 -12.76 -3.90 -20.04
C ALA A 8 -11.61 -4.63 -19.31
N ARG A 9 -11.03 -4.02 -18.26
CA ARG A 9 -9.95 -4.62 -17.46
C ARG A 9 -10.36 -5.91 -16.74
N PHE A 10 -11.65 -6.16 -16.53
CA PHE A 10 -12.15 -7.39 -15.91
C PHE A 10 -12.40 -8.53 -16.92
N ILE A 11 -12.23 -8.29 -18.22
CA ILE A 11 -12.38 -9.34 -19.24
C ILE A 11 -11.12 -10.22 -19.25
N PRO A 12 -11.24 -11.55 -19.10
CA PRO A 12 -10.09 -12.46 -19.14
C PRO A 12 -9.22 -12.26 -20.38
N GLY A 13 -7.90 -12.21 -20.18
CA GLY A 13 -6.92 -12.00 -21.25
C GLY A 13 -6.58 -10.55 -21.56
N VAL A 14 -7.29 -9.56 -21.01
CA VAL A 14 -7.01 -8.13 -21.25
C VAL A 14 -5.78 -7.63 -20.49
N LEU A 15 -5.62 -8.01 -19.21
CA LEU A 15 -4.54 -7.51 -18.35
C LEU A 15 -3.24 -8.32 -18.43
N GLY A 16 -3.24 -9.44 -19.16
CA GLY A 16 -2.13 -10.40 -19.20
C GLY A 16 -2.01 -11.20 -17.90
N HIS A 17 -1.83 -10.53 -16.75
CA HIS A 17 -1.78 -11.14 -15.43
C HIS A 17 -3.06 -10.84 -14.63
N GLU A 18 -3.80 -11.87 -14.23
CA GLU A 18 -5.12 -11.72 -13.59
C GLU A 18 -5.04 -11.00 -12.23
N ALA A 19 -3.94 -11.17 -11.49
CA ALA A 19 -3.76 -10.50 -10.20
C ALA A 19 -3.75 -8.97 -10.29
N SER A 20 -3.47 -8.38 -11.47
CA SER A 20 -3.38 -6.92 -11.61
C SER A 20 -4.68 -6.19 -11.28
N ALA A 21 -5.85 -6.78 -11.54
CA ALA A 21 -7.12 -6.18 -11.15
C ALA A 21 -7.41 -6.31 -9.65
N ILE A 22 -6.86 -7.35 -9.00
CA ILE A 22 -7.08 -7.65 -7.58
C ILE A 22 -6.16 -6.81 -6.70
N GLU A 23 -4.94 -6.53 -7.17
CA GLU A 23 -3.95 -5.72 -6.45
C GLU A 23 -4.17 -4.20 -6.63
N ASP A 24 -5.17 -3.78 -7.40
CA ASP A 24 -5.50 -2.37 -7.62
C ASP A 24 -6.14 -1.71 -6.40
N SER A 25 -6.05 -0.38 -6.35
CA SER A 25 -6.81 0.41 -5.37
C SER A 25 -8.31 0.13 -5.48
N PHE A 26 -8.98 0.10 -4.34
CA PHE A 26 -10.42 -0.15 -4.15
C PHE A 26 -10.89 -1.58 -4.41
N ALA A 27 -10.04 -2.49 -4.93
CA ALA A 27 -10.41 -3.89 -5.14
C ALA A 27 -10.89 -4.55 -3.83
N ASP A 28 -10.15 -4.33 -2.74
CA ASP A 28 -10.48 -4.77 -1.38
C ASP A 28 -10.88 -3.59 -0.46
N GLY A 29 -11.35 -2.47 -1.03
CA GLY A 29 -11.75 -1.27 -0.27
C GLY A 29 -10.60 -0.42 0.30
N LEU A 30 -9.34 -0.79 0.04
CA LEU A 30 -8.15 -0.03 0.45
C LEU A 30 -7.47 0.66 -0.75
N LEU A 31 -6.67 1.69 -0.48
CA LEU A 31 -5.71 2.21 -1.46
C LEU A 31 -4.53 1.25 -1.61
N ASP A 32 -3.94 1.19 -2.79
CA ASP A 32 -2.77 0.36 -3.05
C ASP A 32 -1.51 0.89 -2.33
N CYS A 33 -0.55 -0.02 -2.12
CA CYS A 33 0.76 0.21 -1.55
C CYS A 33 1.69 0.99 -2.51
N PRO A 34 2.80 1.57 -2.01
CA PRO A 34 3.79 2.18 -2.88
C PRO A 34 4.63 1.11 -3.58
N HIS A 35 4.84 1.31 -4.87
CA HIS A 35 5.66 0.42 -5.71
C HIS A 35 7.01 1.05 -6.00
N TYR A 36 8.03 0.19 -6.06
CA TYR A 36 9.40 0.58 -6.33
C TYR A 36 9.93 -0.24 -7.50
N THR A 37 10.79 0.37 -8.30
CA THR A 37 11.51 -0.27 -9.39
C THR A 37 12.93 0.24 -9.41
N ARG A 38 13.77 -0.34 -10.27
CA ARG A 38 15.18 0.05 -10.41
C ARG A 38 15.31 1.54 -10.76
N PRO A 39 16.36 2.21 -10.26
CA PRO A 39 17.47 1.71 -9.42
C PRO A 39 17.12 1.57 -7.93
N GLU A 40 17.96 0.85 -7.15
CA GLU A 40 17.76 0.66 -5.70
C GLU A 40 17.91 1.97 -4.90
N VAL A 41 18.69 2.91 -5.41
CA VAL A 41 18.87 4.26 -4.83
C VAL A 41 18.62 5.28 -5.92
N LEU A 42 17.67 6.18 -5.68
CA LEU A 42 17.34 7.28 -6.59
C LEU A 42 17.39 8.59 -5.80
N GLU A 43 18.29 9.50 -6.18
CA GLU A 43 18.45 10.81 -5.53
C GLU A 43 18.66 10.73 -4.00
N GLY A 44 19.34 9.68 -3.53
CA GLY A 44 19.57 9.43 -2.11
C GLY A 44 18.37 8.85 -1.35
N MET A 45 17.29 8.47 -2.05
CA MET A 45 16.18 7.69 -1.50
C MET A 45 16.38 6.21 -1.81
N ASP A 46 16.49 5.40 -0.76
CA ASP A 46 16.63 3.96 -0.87
C ASP A 46 15.27 3.26 -1.02
N VAL A 47 15.23 2.20 -1.82
CA VAL A 47 14.12 1.24 -1.81
C VAL A 47 14.04 0.60 -0.41
N PRO A 48 12.84 0.45 0.20
CA PRO A 48 12.69 -0.21 1.48
C PRO A 48 13.39 -1.58 1.53
N PRO A 49 14.27 -1.85 2.52
CA PRO A 49 15.10 -3.07 2.54
C PRO A 49 14.29 -4.37 2.48
N VAL A 50 13.08 -4.38 3.03
CA VAL A 50 12.16 -5.53 2.96
C VAL A 50 11.78 -5.90 1.52
N LEU A 51 11.75 -4.95 0.58
CA LEU A 51 11.47 -5.23 -0.83
C LEU A 51 12.67 -5.84 -1.56
N LEU A 52 13.87 -5.74 -0.99
CA LEU A 52 15.11 -6.32 -1.51
C LEU A 52 15.43 -7.69 -0.88
N SER A 53 14.68 -8.12 0.14
CA SER A 53 15.01 -9.33 0.92
C SER A 53 14.61 -10.65 0.23
N GLY A 54 13.70 -10.60 -0.75
CA GLY A 54 13.10 -11.80 -1.36
C GLY A 54 12.14 -12.57 -0.43
N ASN A 55 11.92 -12.09 0.80
CA ASN A 55 11.00 -12.75 1.73
C ASN A 55 9.54 -12.36 1.42
N HIS A 56 8.86 -13.20 0.65
CA HIS A 56 7.48 -12.95 0.22
C HIS A 56 6.50 -12.70 1.37
N ALA A 57 6.68 -13.35 2.53
CA ALA A 57 5.79 -13.18 3.67
C ALA A 57 5.94 -11.78 4.31
N GLU A 58 7.18 -11.30 4.43
CA GLU A 58 7.47 -9.95 4.93
C GLU A 58 7.06 -8.87 3.93
N ILE A 59 7.29 -9.10 2.64
CA ILE A 59 6.87 -8.19 1.57
C ILE A 59 5.34 -8.03 1.57
N ARG A 60 4.58 -9.13 1.65
CA ARG A 60 3.11 -9.11 1.74
C ARG A 60 2.65 -8.30 2.97
N ARG A 61 3.23 -8.58 4.15
CA ARG A 61 2.91 -7.86 5.38
C ARG A 61 3.20 -6.36 5.25
N TRP A 62 4.35 -6.01 4.68
CA TRP A 62 4.73 -4.62 4.45
C TRP A 62 3.79 -3.91 3.48
N ARG A 63 3.44 -4.55 2.35
CA ARG A 63 2.50 -3.99 1.36
C ARG A 63 1.14 -3.72 1.99
N LEU A 64 0.62 -4.68 2.76
CA LEU A 64 -0.65 -4.52 3.48
C LEU A 64 -0.60 -3.37 4.50
N LYS A 65 0.48 -3.27 5.28
CA LYS A 65 0.68 -2.18 6.24
C LYS A 65 0.71 -0.81 5.55
N GLN A 66 1.41 -0.70 4.42
CA GLN A 66 1.48 0.55 3.64
C GLN A 66 0.14 0.91 2.99
N SER A 67 -0.60 -0.07 2.46
CA SER A 67 -1.95 0.11 1.92
C SER A 67 -2.90 0.67 2.99
N LEU A 68 -2.94 0.05 4.18
CA LEU A 68 -3.72 0.52 5.32
C LEU A 68 -3.32 1.93 5.77
N GLY A 69 -2.01 2.18 5.91
CA GLY A 69 -1.47 3.47 6.33
C GLY A 69 -1.80 4.60 5.34
N ARG A 70 -1.65 4.36 4.04
CA ARG A 70 -2.01 5.31 2.97
C ARG A 70 -3.50 5.58 2.95
N THR A 71 -4.32 4.55 3.12
CA THR A 71 -5.78 4.69 3.22
C THR A 71 -6.14 5.56 4.42
N TRP A 72 -5.57 5.29 5.60
CA TRP A 72 -5.80 6.10 6.79
C TRP A 72 -5.37 7.57 6.62
N LEU A 73 -4.22 7.83 6.00
CA LEU A 73 -3.70 9.19 5.79
C LEU A 73 -4.50 10.00 4.77
N ARG A 74 -5.01 9.36 3.71
CA ARG A 74 -5.57 10.06 2.54
C ARG A 74 -7.07 9.94 2.38
N ARG A 75 -7.64 8.80 2.78
CA ARG A 75 -9.06 8.42 2.61
C ARG A 75 -9.56 7.64 3.85
N PRO A 76 -9.49 8.22 5.06
CA PRO A 76 -9.82 7.52 6.31
C PRO A 76 -11.26 6.99 6.33
N GLU A 77 -12.19 7.61 5.62
CA GLU A 77 -13.59 7.20 5.54
C GLU A 77 -13.79 5.85 4.85
N LEU A 78 -12.81 5.36 4.07
CA LEU A 78 -12.83 4.01 3.53
C LEU A 78 -12.66 2.94 4.62
N LEU A 79 -12.00 3.28 5.73
CA LEU A 79 -11.80 2.37 6.86
C LEU A 79 -13.02 2.32 7.80
N GLU A 80 -13.87 3.35 7.81
CA GLU A 80 -15.06 3.40 8.66
C GLU A 80 -16.09 2.33 8.28
N ASN A 81 -16.15 1.98 7.00
CA ASN A 81 -17.10 1.02 6.45
C ASN A 81 -16.51 -0.40 6.30
N LEU A 82 -15.26 -0.62 6.73
CA LEU A 82 -14.53 -1.85 6.48
C LEU A 82 -14.27 -2.60 7.79
N ALA A 83 -14.76 -3.85 7.88
CA ALA A 83 -14.45 -4.73 8.99
C ALA A 83 -13.00 -5.25 8.85
N LEU A 84 -12.06 -4.58 9.52
CA LEU A 84 -10.66 -4.98 9.51
C LEU A 84 -10.47 -6.31 10.24
N THR A 85 -9.66 -7.19 9.65
CA THR A 85 -9.14 -8.38 10.32
C THR A 85 -8.21 -8.01 11.48
N GLU A 86 -7.97 -8.96 12.39
CA GLU A 86 -7.02 -8.76 13.50
C GLU A 86 -5.60 -8.39 13.00
N GLU A 87 -5.15 -9.02 11.91
CA GLU A 87 -3.86 -8.69 11.29
C GLU A 87 -3.84 -7.24 10.80
N GLN A 88 -4.87 -6.82 10.05
CA GLN A 88 -4.97 -5.47 9.51
C GLN A 88 -5.03 -4.41 10.62
N ALA A 89 -5.85 -4.63 11.65
CA ALA A 89 -5.97 -3.71 12.78
C ALA A 89 -4.62 -3.52 13.49
N ARG A 90 -3.88 -4.62 13.73
CA ARG A 90 -2.55 -4.58 14.32
C ARG A 90 -1.55 -3.82 13.44
N LEU A 91 -1.52 -4.10 12.14
CA LEU A 91 -0.61 -3.42 11.20
C LEU A 91 -0.91 -1.93 11.08
N LEU A 92 -2.19 -1.55 11.07
CA LEU A 92 -2.58 -0.15 11.03
C LEU A 92 -2.16 0.59 12.32
N ALA A 93 -2.32 -0.05 13.48
CA ALA A 93 -1.83 0.52 14.74
C ALA A 93 -0.30 0.71 14.71
N GLU A 94 0.45 -0.31 14.25
CA GLU A 94 1.90 -0.27 14.08
C GLU A 94 2.33 0.89 13.17
N PHE A 95 1.64 1.08 12.03
CA PHE A 95 1.89 2.18 11.11
C PHE A 95 1.65 3.56 11.76
N LYS A 96 0.53 3.74 12.47
CA LYS A 96 0.22 5.00 13.15
C LYS A 96 1.29 5.39 14.17
N THR A 97 1.78 4.42 14.95
CA THR A 97 2.86 4.64 15.93
C THR A 97 4.15 5.07 15.25
N GLU A 98 4.58 4.36 14.21
CA GLU A 98 5.80 4.71 13.45
C GLU A 98 5.70 6.09 12.78
N HIS A 99 4.54 6.39 12.19
CA HIS A 99 4.30 7.67 11.53
C HIS A 99 4.39 8.84 12.52
N ALA A 100 3.79 8.70 13.71
CA ALA A 100 3.90 9.71 14.76
C ALA A 100 5.35 9.92 15.21
N GLN A 101 6.13 8.85 15.35
CA GLN A 101 7.56 8.93 15.70
C GLN A 101 8.40 9.63 14.62
N GLN A 102 8.09 9.39 13.34
CA GLN A 102 8.76 10.03 12.21
C GLN A 102 8.44 11.53 12.15
N GLN A 103 7.18 11.92 12.39
CA GLN A 103 6.78 13.33 12.46
C GLN A 103 7.49 14.07 13.59
N HIS A 104 7.54 13.49 14.80
CA HIS A 104 8.27 14.10 15.92
C HIS A 104 9.77 14.29 15.66
N LYS A 105 10.41 13.36 14.93
CA LYS A 105 11.82 13.50 14.54
C LYS A 105 12.04 14.62 13.52
N HIS A 106 11.08 14.83 12.61
CA HIS A 106 11.15 15.90 11.63
C HIS A 106 10.97 17.28 12.29
N ASP A 107 10.01 17.39 13.21
CA ASP A 107 9.67 18.66 13.89
C ASP A 107 10.73 19.09 14.92
N GLY A 108 11.49 18.16 15.50
CA GLY A 108 12.57 18.46 16.46
C GLY A 108 13.91 18.84 15.83
N MET A 109 14.00 18.87 14.50
CA MET A 109 15.22 19.13 13.72
C MET A 109 15.13 20.43 12.90
N ALA A 110 14.00 21.15 13.04
CA ALA A 110 13.75 22.50 12.51
C ALA A 110 13.86 23.54 13.63
#